data_AF-A0A953X6B8-F1
#
_entry.id   AF-A0A953X6B8-F1
#
_cell.length_a   1.000
_cell.length_b   1.000
_cell.length_c   1.000
_cell.angle_alpha   90.00
_cell.angle_beta   90.00
_cell.angle_gamma   90.00
#
_symmetry.space_group_name_H-M   'P 1'
#
loop_
_entity.id
_entity.type
_entity.pdbx_description
1 polymer ?
#
loop_
_entity_poly.entity_id
_entity_poly.type
_entity_poly.pdbx_seq_one_letter_code
_entity_poly.pdbx_strand_id
1 'polypeptide(L)'
;MIRRTIHEHLVKETRLAPLGIKVLSLFFIDAVEHYRSYDADGHPVKGKYARMFEEEYRRAAKLPEFVSLFKEVDLTSEAEEVHDGYFSIDKARRWTDTADNNQSARDNAERAYSLIMKDKEKLLGFETKLKFIFSHSALKEGWDNPNVFQICALREIGTERERRQTIGRGLRLCVNQKGERLRGFDINTLTVIATESYEEFAENLQKEIEKDTGIKFGIVEKHQFAAIPIVKADGSTGMLGFDESAAIFEHLKTQGFVDAKGKVQDTLRTALKDGSFTLPPALTPHLPAVRDLLKKVAGKLDIKNADERVVVKTRQAILESPEFHALWDRIKHKTTYRVHFDNEKLLTDCAKAIANGPAVSKARVRIRKADLSIGQGGVLAKERDKDSGTIVTIEEGDIVLPDVLTDLQDRTQLTRKSLVRILTECGRLNDFKRNPQAFIEIAGEVINRTKRLAVVDGIKYQRVGDDAYYAQELFQQEELTGYLRNMLKDAQKSVFEHVIYDSGGVERTFAEQLEKNEAVKIYAKLPGWFRVPTPLGSYNPDWAVMVEVSGEERLYFVVETKGSMFVDDLRDQEAAKIACGEAHFKALAVDPNPARYIKAAKIDDLMDKC
;
A
#
# COMPACT_ATOMS: atom_id res chain seq x y z
N MET A 1 -2.87 10.91 -26.51
CA MET A 1 -1.89 10.45 -25.50
C MET A 1 -1.26 11.62 -24.75
N ILE A 2 -0.45 12.49 -25.38
CA ILE A 2 0.19 13.67 -24.72
C ILE A 2 -0.82 14.51 -23.93
N ARG A 3 -1.90 14.97 -24.56
CA ARG A 3 -3.01 15.70 -23.90
C ARG A 3 -3.53 14.98 -22.66
N ARG A 4 -3.77 13.66 -22.75
CA ARG A 4 -4.30 12.86 -21.63
C ARG A 4 -3.29 12.75 -20.49
N THR A 5 -2.02 12.53 -20.81
CA THR A 5 -0.94 12.47 -19.81
C THR A 5 -0.79 13.79 -19.07
N ILE A 6 -0.88 14.93 -19.77
CA ILE A 6 -0.85 16.26 -19.15
C ILE A 6 -2.04 16.43 -18.22
N HIS A 7 -3.26 16.13 -18.69
CA HIS A 7 -4.47 16.24 -17.87
C HIS A 7 -4.37 15.37 -16.60
N GLU A 8 -4.02 14.09 -16.71
CA GLU A 8 -3.83 13.22 -15.54
C GLU A 8 -2.68 13.66 -14.62
N HIS A 9 -1.67 14.34 -15.16
CA HIS A 9 -0.62 14.94 -14.35
C HIS A 9 -1.16 16.08 -13.51
N LEU A 10 -1.87 17.03 -14.12
CA LEU A 10 -2.43 18.19 -13.41
C LEU A 10 -3.49 17.79 -12.39
N VAL A 11 -4.36 16.82 -12.70
CA VAL A 11 -5.31 16.26 -11.71
C VAL A 11 -4.59 15.73 -10.48
N LYS A 12 -3.51 14.95 -10.68
CA LYS A 12 -2.73 14.44 -9.54
C LYS A 12 -1.99 15.56 -8.83
N GLU A 13 -1.47 16.55 -9.55
CA GLU A 13 -0.75 17.69 -8.97
C GLU A 13 -1.67 18.51 -8.05
N THR A 14 -2.91 18.81 -8.47
CA THR A 14 -3.91 19.48 -7.62
C THR A 14 -4.13 18.75 -6.29
N ARG A 15 -4.13 17.41 -6.32
CA ARG A 15 -4.38 16.59 -5.13
C ARG A 15 -3.13 16.36 -4.27
N LEU A 16 -1.97 16.21 -4.90
CA LEU A 16 -0.75 15.75 -4.24
C LEU A 16 0.19 16.89 -3.83
N ALA A 17 0.17 18.03 -4.52
CA ALA A 17 0.98 19.19 -4.15
C ALA A 17 0.68 19.70 -2.72
N PRO A 18 -0.59 19.77 -2.23
CA PRO A 18 -0.89 20.15 -0.84
C PRO A 18 -0.30 19.19 0.20
N LEU A 19 -0.06 17.93 -0.18
CA LEU A 19 0.57 16.92 0.66
C LEU A 19 2.12 17.00 0.63
N GLY A 20 2.68 17.99 -0.06
CA GLY A 20 4.11 18.14 -0.27
C GLY A 20 4.68 17.08 -1.22
N ILE A 21 3.88 16.51 -2.11
CA ILE A 21 4.34 15.49 -3.06
C ILE A 21 4.43 16.12 -4.44
N LYS A 22 5.63 16.12 -5.01
CA LYS A 22 5.83 16.53 -6.39
C LYS A 22 5.51 15.39 -7.34
N VAL A 23 4.75 15.67 -8.39
CA VAL A 23 4.33 14.69 -9.40
C VAL A 23 5.30 14.70 -10.57
N LEU A 24 5.74 13.53 -11.04
CA LEU A 24 6.56 13.39 -12.25
C LEU A 24 5.87 12.47 -13.27
N SER A 25 5.99 12.85 -14.54
CA SER A 25 5.51 12.09 -15.70
C SER A 25 6.66 11.68 -16.62
N LEU A 26 6.63 10.45 -17.12
CA LEU A 26 7.64 9.93 -18.05
C LEU A 26 7.01 9.62 -19.42
N PHE A 27 7.57 10.19 -20.47
CA PHE A 27 7.22 9.92 -21.87
C PHE A 27 8.29 9.04 -22.52
N PHE A 28 7.88 7.94 -23.13
CA PHE A 28 8.73 7.14 -24.01
C PHE A 28 8.40 7.43 -25.47
N ILE A 29 9.35 8.01 -26.18
CA ILE A 29 9.19 8.42 -27.58
C ILE A 29 9.82 7.40 -28.53
N ASP A 30 9.25 7.32 -29.73
CA ASP A 30 9.68 6.47 -30.84
C ASP A 30 10.98 6.96 -31.50
N ALA A 31 11.22 8.26 -31.58
CA ALA A 31 12.44 8.85 -32.15
C ALA A 31 12.85 10.15 -31.44
N VAL A 32 14.17 10.35 -31.26
CA VAL A 32 14.72 11.57 -30.62
C VAL A 32 14.32 12.84 -31.37
N GLU A 33 14.38 12.79 -32.71
CA GLU A 33 14.04 13.92 -33.59
C GLU A 33 12.60 14.41 -33.45
N HIS A 34 11.68 13.52 -33.04
CA HIS A 34 10.29 13.91 -32.79
C HIS A 34 10.16 14.82 -31.56
N TYR A 35 11.13 14.82 -30.65
CA TYR A 35 11.17 15.74 -29.52
C TYR A 35 12.18 16.87 -29.70
N ARG A 36 13.41 16.54 -30.12
CA ARG A 36 14.52 17.49 -30.30
C ARG A 36 15.29 17.13 -31.57
N SER A 37 15.33 18.06 -32.51
CA SER A 37 16.23 18.02 -33.68
C SER A 37 17.24 19.17 -33.58
N TYR A 38 18.14 19.26 -34.56
CA TYR A 38 19.11 20.35 -34.65
C TYR A 38 19.11 20.90 -36.08
N ASP A 39 19.18 22.22 -36.21
CA ASP A 39 19.32 22.85 -37.54
C ASP A 39 20.75 22.70 -38.09
N ALA A 40 20.99 23.26 -39.28
CA ALA A 40 22.29 23.21 -39.96
C ALA A 40 23.42 23.87 -39.13
N ASP A 41 23.07 24.81 -38.26
CA ASP A 41 23.99 25.54 -37.39
C ASP A 41 24.13 24.88 -35.99
N GLY A 42 23.46 23.74 -35.78
CA GLY A 42 23.52 22.99 -34.53
C GLY A 42 22.65 23.54 -33.40
N HIS A 43 21.74 24.49 -33.67
CA HIS A 43 20.79 24.95 -32.66
C HIS A 43 19.70 23.90 -32.43
N PRO A 44 19.29 23.66 -31.17
CA PRO A 44 18.20 22.74 -30.88
C PRO A 44 16.89 23.30 -31.41
N VAL A 45 16.24 22.52 -32.27
CA VAL A 45 14.91 22.81 -32.79
C VAL A 45 13.90 21.88 -32.12
N LYS A 46 12.81 22.46 -31.63
CA LYS A 46 11.70 21.69 -31.03
C LYS A 46 11.07 20.78 -32.10
N GLY A 47 11.10 19.49 -31.85
CA GLY A 47 10.40 18.48 -32.64
C GLY A 47 8.89 18.53 -32.44
N LYS A 48 8.15 17.69 -33.19
CA LYS A 48 6.68 17.65 -33.18
C LYS A 48 6.09 17.44 -31.78
N TYR A 49 6.67 16.55 -30.96
CA TYR A 49 6.18 16.24 -29.61
C TYR A 49 6.42 17.36 -28.61
N ALA A 50 7.55 18.07 -28.68
CA ALA A 50 7.80 19.21 -27.80
C ALA A 50 6.77 20.33 -28.07
N ARG A 51 6.51 20.65 -29.36
CA ARG A 51 5.50 21.65 -29.74
C ARG A 51 4.09 21.24 -29.32
N MET A 52 3.70 19.98 -29.58
CA MET A 52 2.41 19.44 -29.15
C MET A 52 2.27 19.47 -27.63
N PHE A 53 3.32 19.12 -26.89
CA PHE A 53 3.32 19.15 -25.44
C PHE A 53 3.03 20.57 -24.92
N GLU A 54 3.77 21.57 -25.40
CA GLU A 54 3.58 22.95 -24.95
C GLU A 54 2.20 23.51 -25.29
N GLU A 55 1.67 23.21 -26.49
CA GLU A 55 0.33 23.63 -26.89
C GLU A 55 -0.74 23.01 -25.97
N GLU A 56 -0.66 21.70 -25.75
CA GLU A 56 -1.62 20.98 -24.90
C GLU A 56 -1.48 21.35 -23.42
N TYR A 57 -0.26 21.65 -22.95
CA TYR A 57 -0.01 22.13 -21.58
C TYR A 57 -0.64 23.50 -21.34
N ARG A 58 -0.42 24.45 -22.25
CA ARG A 58 -1.07 25.77 -22.19
C ARG A 58 -2.59 25.66 -22.28
N ARG A 59 -3.11 24.73 -23.08
CA ARG A 59 -4.56 24.48 -23.16
C ARG A 59 -5.10 23.94 -21.84
N ALA A 60 -4.43 22.95 -21.26
CA ALA A 60 -4.84 22.36 -19.98
C ALA A 60 -4.77 23.37 -18.84
N ALA A 61 -3.71 24.18 -18.75
CA ALA A 61 -3.56 25.20 -17.71
C ALA A 61 -4.67 26.27 -17.67
N LYS A 62 -5.40 26.44 -18.79
CA LYS A 62 -6.54 27.36 -18.89
C LYS A 62 -7.89 26.73 -18.52
N LEU A 63 -7.94 25.42 -18.26
CA LEU A 63 -9.17 24.76 -17.84
C LEU A 63 -9.55 25.23 -16.42
N PRO A 64 -10.82 25.54 -16.14
CA PRO A 64 -11.26 26.07 -14.85
C PRO A 64 -10.80 25.26 -13.64
N GLU A 65 -10.75 23.93 -13.78
CA GLU A 65 -10.30 22.98 -12.76
C GLU A 65 -8.81 23.06 -12.39
N PHE A 66 -7.95 23.63 -13.26
CA PHE A 66 -6.51 23.75 -13.01
C PHE A 66 -6.03 25.18 -12.81
N VAL A 67 -6.88 26.19 -12.97
CA VAL A 67 -6.50 27.61 -12.82
C VAL A 67 -5.82 27.87 -11.46
N SER A 68 -6.24 27.17 -10.40
CA SER A 68 -5.66 27.26 -9.06
C SER A 68 -4.17 26.93 -9.01
N LEU A 69 -3.67 26.05 -9.87
CA LEU A 69 -2.26 25.66 -9.96
C LEU A 69 -1.37 26.75 -10.58
N PHE A 70 -1.96 27.71 -11.31
CA PHE A 70 -1.23 28.61 -12.21
C PHE A 70 -1.42 30.10 -11.92
N LYS A 71 -2.02 30.46 -10.77
CA LYS A 71 -2.47 31.85 -10.46
C LYS A 71 -1.38 32.93 -10.57
N GLU A 72 -0.10 32.59 -10.37
CA GLU A 72 1.02 33.54 -10.38
C GLU A 72 2.11 33.16 -11.41
N VAL A 73 1.78 32.32 -12.38
CA VAL A 73 2.77 31.71 -13.28
C VAL A 73 2.62 32.25 -14.70
N ASP A 74 3.73 32.67 -15.31
CA ASP A 74 3.76 32.91 -16.76
C ASP A 74 3.67 31.58 -17.50
N LEU A 75 2.47 31.26 -17.98
CA LEU A 75 2.17 30.04 -18.72
C LEU A 75 2.99 29.85 -19.99
N THR A 76 3.60 30.92 -20.52
CA THR A 76 4.41 30.85 -21.74
C THR A 76 5.79 30.27 -21.44
N SER A 77 6.51 30.86 -20.49
CA SER A 77 7.82 30.36 -20.04
C SER A 77 7.70 29.04 -19.28
N GLU A 78 6.65 28.87 -18.47
CA GLU A 78 6.44 27.66 -17.69
C GLU A 78 6.26 26.43 -18.58
N ALA A 79 5.56 26.57 -19.71
CA ALA A 79 5.33 25.46 -20.63
C ALA A 79 6.65 24.90 -21.19
N GLU A 80 7.71 25.69 -21.30
CA GLU A 80 9.02 25.26 -21.80
C GLU A 80 9.93 24.71 -20.69
N GLU A 81 9.75 25.20 -19.46
CA GLU A 81 10.60 24.85 -18.31
C GLU A 81 10.17 23.58 -17.57
N VAL A 82 8.91 23.17 -17.73
CA VAL A 82 8.35 22.00 -17.05
C VAL A 82 8.68 20.66 -17.72
N HIS A 83 9.25 20.67 -18.93
CA HIS A 83 9.61 19.45 -19.65
C HIS A 83 11.03 19.47 -20.21
N ASP A 84 11.69 18.32 -20.16
CA ASP A 84 12.97 18.12 -20.82
C ASP A 84 13.19 16.65 -21.19
N GLY A 85 14.17 16.38 -22.05
CA GLY A 85 14.46 15.07 -22.60
C GLY A 85 15.82 14.51 -22.20
N TYR A 86 15.88 13.19 -22.04
CA TYR A 86 17.10 12.41 -21.90
C TYR A 86 17.36 11.59 -23.17
N PHE A 87 18.43 11.92 -23.90
CA PHE A 87 18.81 11.21 -25.13
C PHE A 87 20.29 10.82 -25.15
N SER A 88 20.58 9.58 -25.54
CA SER A 88 21.95 9.06 -25.64
C SER A 88 22.81 9.79 -26.68
N ILE A 89 22.20 10.41 -27.69
CA ILE A 89 22.87 11.24 -28.72
C ILE A 89 23.56 12.46 -28.09
N ASP A 90 23.01 12.99 -27.00
CA ASP A 90 23.59 14.12 -26.26
C ASP A 90 24.95 13.74 -25.65
N LYS A 91 25.20 12.43 -25.43
CA LYS A 91 26.49 11.92 -24.93
C LYS A 91 27.53 11.76 -26.05
N ALA A 92 27.13 11.47 -27.29
CA ALA A 92 28.04 11.25 -28.42
C ALA A 92 28.60 12.58 -28.97
N ARG A 93 27.78 13.64 -29.03
CA ARG A 93 28.22 14.99 -29.42
C ARG A 93 28.98 15.75 -28.32
N ARG A 94 29.21 15.14 -27.15
CA ARG A 94 30.18 15.64 -26.15
C ARG A 94 31.63 15.58 -26.65
N TRP A 95 31.95 14.73 -27.62
CA TRP A 95 33.34 14.45 -28.00
C TRP A 95 33.80 15.09 -29.32
N THR A 96 32.89 15.57 -30.16
CA THR A 96 33.29 16.35 -31.35
C THR A 96 33.50 17.80 -30.94
N ASP A 97 34.77 18.16 -30.74
CA ASP A 97 35.26 19.53 -30.68
C ASP A 97 35.18 20.13 -32.09
N THR A 98 34.20 21.00 -32.31
CA THR A 98 34.32 22.03 -33.34
C THR A 98 34.06 23.35 -32.64
N ALA A 99 35.13 24.14 -32.54
CA ALA A 99 35.13 25.51 -32.05
C ALA A 99 34.30 26.36 -33.00
N ASP A 100 33.05 26.65 -32.64
CA ASP A 100 32.55 28.02 -32.51
C ASP A 100 31.01 28.02 -32.30
N ASN A 101 30.58 28.89 -31.39
CA ASN A 101 29.25 29.51 -31.31
C ASN A 101 28.00 28.76 -30.80
N ASN A 102 28.09 27.79 -29.87
CA ASN A 102 26.85 27.36 -29.16
C ASN A 102 27.02 26.81 -27.74
N GLN A 103 27.57 27.63 -26.84
CA GLN A 103 27.77 27.26 -25.43
C GLN A 103 26.44 27.08 -24.67
N SER A 104 25.48 27.99 -24.83
CA SER A 104 24.22 28.02 -24.06
C SER A 104 23.30 26.81 -24.30
N ALA A 105 23.20 26.33 -25.54
CA ALA A 105 22.40 25.17 -25.90
C ALA A 105 23.04 23.86 -25.40
N ARG A 106 24.38 23.77 -25.45
CA ARG A 106 25.17 22.65 -24.93
C ARG A 106 25.06 22.58 -23.40
N ASP A 107 25.15 23.72 -22.74
CA ASP A 107 24.98 23.86 -21.28
C ASP A 107 23.57 23.48 -20.83
N ASN A 108 22.52 23.78 -21.61
CA ASN A 108 21.16 23.40 -21.24
C ASN A 108 20.91 21.88 -21.34
N ALA A 109 21.37 21.25 -22.42
CA ALA A 109 21.29 19.78 -22.56
C ALA A 109 22.15 19.06 -21.51
N GLU A 110 23.32 19.61 -21.15
CA GLU A 110 24.18 19.06 -20.11
C GLU A 110 23.59 19.24 -18.69
N ARG A 111 22.94 20.38 -18.42
CA ARG A 111 22.18 20.60 -17.19
C ARG A 111 21.00 19.65 -17.07
N ALA A 112 20.22 19.46 -18.15
CA ALA A 112 19.10 18.52 -18.17
C ALA A 112 19.56 17.08 -17.91
N TYR A 113 20.62 16.63 -18.59
CA TYR A 113 21.23 15.33 -18.36
C TYR A 113 21.69 15.16 -16.91
N SER A 114 22.38 16.18 -16.38
CA SER A 114 22.90 16.13 -15.02
C SER A 114 21.76 16.13 -13.99
N LEU A 115 20.72 16.93 -14.19
CA LEU A 115 19.54 16.95 -13.34
C LEU A 115 18.79 15.62 -13.36
N ILE A 116 18.59 15.03 -14.54
CA ILE A 116 17.83 13.78 -14.67
C ILE A 116 18.62 12.59 -14.12
N MET A 117 19.93 12.50 -14.38
CA MET A 117 20.73 11.30 -14.06
C MET A 117 21.60 11.41 -12.81
N LYS A 118 22.16 12.59 -12.51
CA LYS A 118 23.07 12.79 -11.37
C LYS A 118 22.34 13.40 -10.18
N ASP A 119 21.62 14.49 -10.39
CA ASP A 119 20.92 15.24 -9.35
C ASP A 119 19.43 14.86 -9.28
N LYS A 120 19.11 13.58 -9.53
CA LYS A 120 17.73 13.08 -9.62
C LYS A 120 16.88 13.33 -8.37
N GLU A 121 17.50 13.58 -7.22
CA GLU A 121 16.84 13.93 -5.97
C GLU A 121 16.24 15.34 -6.04
N LYS A 122 16.87 16.29 -6.75
CA LYS A 122 16.33 17.63 -6.98
C LYS A 122 15.02 17.62 -7.77
N LEU A 123 14.79 16.58 -8.58
CA LEU A 123 13.51 16.38 -9.27
C LEU A 123 12.33 16.23 -8.30
N LEU A 124 12.57 15.89 -7.03
CA LEU A 124 11.52 15.75 -6.01
C LEU A 124 11.14 17.10 -5.37
N GLY A 125 12.01 18.10 -5.48
CA GLY A 125 11.79 19.43 -4.91
C GLY A 125 10.96 20.35 -5.81
N PHE A 126 10.12 21.18 -5.21
CA PHE A 126 9.26 22.13 -5.91
C PHE A 126 10.02 23.30 -6.56
N GLU A 127 11.26 23.57 -6.11
CA GLU A 127 12.16 24.55 -6.72
C GLU A 127 12.60 24.16 -8.14
N THR A 128 12.57 22.87 -8.45
CA THR A 128 12.86 22.36 -9.78
C THR A 128 11.56 22.34 -10.61
N LYS A 129 11.44 23.18 -11.64
CA LYS A 129 10.22 23.23 -12.48
C LYS A 129 9.99 21.97 -13.33
N LEU A 130 11.06 21.27 -13.69
CA LEU A 130 11.00 20.06 -14.48
C LEU A 130 10.13 18.98 -13.81
N LYS A 131 9.06 18.58 -14.49
CA LYS A 131 8.09 17.57 -14.04
C LYS A 131 7.64 16.59 -15.12
N PHE A 132 7.93 16.86 -16.40
CA PHE A 132 7.70 15.94 -17.52
C PHE A 132 9.04 15.56 -18.17
N ILE A 133 9.34 14.26 -18.22
CA ILE A 133 10.61 13.77 -18.71
C ILE A 133 10.36 12.97 -19.99
N PHE A 134 11.05 13.32 -21.08
CA PHE A 134 11.00 12.59 -22.34
C PHE A 134 12.21 11.68 -22.49
N SER A 135 12.02 10.45 -22.95
CA SER A 135 13.14 9.54 -23.20
C SER A 135 12.90 8.62 -24.38
N HIS A 136 13.93 8.37 -25.17
CA HIS A 136 13.89 7.40 -26.26
C HIS A 136 14.27 5.98 -25.80
N SER A 137 15.02 5.83 -24.71
CA SER A 137 15.45 4.51 -24.20
C SER A 137 14.99 4.35 -22.76
N ALA A 138 14.97 3.11 -22.24
CA ALA A 138 14.91 2.94 -20.79
C ALA A 138 16.06 3.75 -20.16
N LEU A 139 15.76 4.70 -19.26
CA LEU A 139 16.78 5.42 -18.48
C LEU A 139 17.73 4.39 -17.85
N LYS A 140 19.04 4.68 -17.77
CA LYS A 140 20.06 3.68 -17.39
C LYS A 140 19.84 3.11 -15.98
N GLU A 141 20.52 1.98 -15.70
CA GLU A 141 20.62 1.43 -14.35
C GLU A 141 21.01 2.52 -13.35
N GLY A 142 20.26 2.64 -12.25
CA GLY A 142 20.44 3.67 -11.22
C GLY A 142 19.52 4.88 -11.33
N TRP A 143 18.77 5.08 -12.43
CA TRP A 143 17.68 6.06 -12.45
C TRP A 143 16.43 5.48 -11.82
N ASP A 144 15.98 6.14 -10.76
CA ASP A 144 15.05 5.54 -9.84
C ASP A 144 14.37 6.61 -8.99
N ASN A 145 13.22 7.10 -9.46
CA ASN A 145 12.49 8.17 -8.80
C ASN A 145 11.13 7.65 -8.30
N PRO A 146 10.84 7.74 -6.98
CA PRO A 146 9.61 7.21 -6.40
C PRO A 146 8.34 8.00 -6.75
N ASN A 147 8.47 9.20 -7.33
CA ASN A 147 7.35 10.10 -7.60
C ASN A 147 6.94 10.11 -9.08
N VAL A 148 7.26 9.04 -9.83
CA VAL A 148 6.75 8.85 -11.19
C VAL A 148 5.33 8.28 -11.12
N PHE A 149 4.34 9.12 -11.42
CA PHE A 149 2.92 8.75 -11.33
C PHE A 149 2.26 8.48 -12.67
N GLN A 150 2.91 8.85 -13.77
CA GLN A 150 2.41 8.64 -15.12
C GLN A 150 3.54 8.11 -16.02
N ILE A 151 3.22 7.09 -16.81
CA ILE A 151 4.06 6.62 -17.91
C ILE A 151 3.24 6.69 -19.19
N CYS A 152 3.74 7.43 -20.17
CA CYS A 152 3.13 7.55 -21.48
C CYS A 152 4.07 6.94 -22.53
N ALA A 153 3.64 5.85 -23.15
CA ALA A 153 4.40 5.18 -24.19
C ALA A 153 3.87 5.60 -25.57
N LEU A 154 4.54 6.58 -26.20
CA LEU A 154 4.25 7.03 -27.58
C LEU A 154 4.86 6.11 -28.65
N ARG A 155 5.49 5.02 -28.22
CA ARG A 155 6.05 3.96 -29.05
C ARG A 155 5.49 2.62 -28.60
N GLU A 156 5.54 1.64 -29.48
CA GLU A 156 5.41 0.25 -29.05
C GLU A 156 6.56 -0.09 -28.10
N ILE A 157 6.20 -0.53 -26.90
CA ILE A 157 7.17 -1.01 -25.92
C ILE A 157 7.63 -2.38 -26.41
N GLY A 158 8.87 -2.46 -26.87
CA GLY A 158 9.45 -3.63 -27.55
C GLY A 158 9.41 -4.91 -26.73
N THR A 159 10.53 -5.31 -26.12
CA THR A 159 10.64 -6.61 -25.46
C THR A 159 9.98 -6.65 -24.08
N GLU A 160 9.53 -7.83 -23.63
CA GLU A 160 8.98 -8.10 -22.28
C GLU A 160 9.86 -7.46 -21.16
N ARG A 161 11.18 -7.55 -21.30
CA ARG A 161 12.16 -7.00 -20.34
C ARG A 161 12.12 -5.47 -20.27
N GLU A 162 11.93 -4.79 -21.40
CA GLU A 162 11.88 -3.32 -21.46
C GLU A 162 10.58 -2.75 -20.88
N ARG A 163 9.47 -3.47 -21.06
CA ARG A 163 8.15 -3.13 -20.49
C ARG A 163 8.19 -3.14 -18.98
N ARG A 164 8.71 -4.21 -18.37
CA ARG A 164 8.87 -4.32 -16.92
C ARG A 164 9.79 -3.26 -16.33
N GLN A 165 10.95 -3.01 -16.97
CA GLN A 165 11.89 -2.00 -16.49
C GLN A 165 11.29 -0.59 -16.55
N THR A 166 10.48 -0.32 -17.58
CA THR A 166 9.76 0.93 -17.75
C THR A 166 8.70 1.13 -16.67
N ILE A 167 7.80 0.15 -16.49
CA ILE A 167 6.66 0.25 -15.55
C ILE A 167 7.11 0.15 -14.09
N GLY A 168 8.05 -0.74 -13.78
CA GLY A 168 8.53 -0.99 -12.41
C GLY A 168 9.12 0.24 -11.71
N ARG A 169 9.49 1.27 -12.47
CA ARG A 169 9.97 2.56 -11.94
C ARG A 169 8.86 3.41 -11.32
N GLY A 170 7.62 3.26 -11.81
CA GLY A 170 6.46 3.97 -11.28
C GLY A 170 5.69 3.22 -10.18
N LEU A 171 6.10 1.98 -9.83
CA LEU A 171 5.43 1.16 -8.82
C LEU A 171 5.97 1.36 -7.39
N ARG A 172 6.75 2.42 -7.18
CA ARG A 172 7.37 2.72 -5.88
C ARG A 172 6.45 3.56 -5.02
N LEU A 173 6.59 3.43 -3.70
CA LEU A 173 5.94 4.35 -2.77
C LEU A 173 6.57 5.73 -2.89
N CYS A 174 5.74 6.73 -3.18
CA CYS A 174 6.16 8.13 -3.33
C CYS A 174 6.66 8.72 -2.01
N VAL A 175 7.39 9.82 -2.10
CA VAL A 175 7.89 10.59 -0.96
C VAL A 175 7.37 12.03 -0.99
N ASN A 176 7.15 12.61 0.19
CA ASN A 176 6.86 14.04 0.35
C ASN A 176 8.15 14.87 0.45
N GLN A 177 8.02 16.20 0.55
CA GLN A 177 9.13 17.13 0.74
C GLN A 177 9.97 16.88 2.01
N LYS A 178 9.47 16.09 2.97
CA LYS A 178 10.22 15.69 4.18
C LYS A 178 11.00 14.39 4.00
N GLY A 179 10.92 13.77 2.82
CA GLY A 179 11.52 12.45 2.54
C GLY A 179 10.74 11.26 3.11
N GLU A 180 9.53 11.48 3.65
CA GLU A 180 8.70 10.43 4.25
C GLU A 180 7.97 9.66 3.14
N ARG A 181 8.01 8.32 3.20
CA ARG A 181 7.25 7.47 2.27
C ARG A 181 5.78 7.43 2.66
N LEU A 182 4.89 7.74 1.71
CA LEU A 182 3.46 7.64 1.93
C LEU A 182 2.92 6.28 1.45
N ARG A 183 1.99 5.72 2.23
CA ARG A 183 1.25 4.50 1.91
C ARG A 183 -0.20 4.88 1.57
N GLY A 184 -0.87 4.02 0.80
CA GLY A 184 -2.25 4.24 0.34
C GLY A 184 -2.36 4.05 -1.16
N PHE A 185 -3.40 3.34 -1.60
CA PHE A 185 -3.68 3.09 -3.01
C PHE A 185 -4.15 4.36 -3.72
N ASP A 186 -4.91 5.19 -3.03
CA ASP A 186 -5.36 6.52 -3.44
C ASP A 186 -4.19 7.44 -3.84
N ILE A 187 -3.07 7.36 -3.11
CA ILE A 187 -1.85 8.12 -3.37
C ILE A 187 -0.99 7.42 -4.43
N ASN A 188 -0.64 6.16 -4.20
CA ASN A 188 0.38 5.42 -4.97
C ASN A 188 -0.22 4.63 -6.15
N THR A 189 -0.98 5.31 -7.00
CA THR A 189 -1.50 4.73 -8.26
C THR A 189 -0.67 5.21 -9.44
N LEU A 190 -0.07 4.29 -10.19
CA LEU A 190 0.60 4.56 -11.46
C LEU A 190 -0.41 4.56 -12.61
N THR A 191 -0.45 5.63 -13.40
CA THR A 191 -1.28 5.70 -14.62
C THR A 191 -0.41 5.39 -15.83
N VAL A 192 -0.78 4.36 -16.60
CA VAL A 192 -0.09 4.03 -17.86
C VAL A 192 -0.96 4.42 -19.04
N ILE A 193 -0.39 5.20 -19.96
CA ILE A 193 -1.02 5.64 -21.20
C ILE A 193 -0.26 4.98 -22.35
N ALA A 194 -0.85 3.97 -22.97
CA ALA A 194 -0.24 3.18 -24.05
C ALA A 194 -1.12 3.17 -25.30
N THR A 195 -0.56 2.75 -26.43
CA THR A 195 -1.28 2.57 -27.71
C THR A 195 -2.07 1.26 -27.78
N GLU A 196 -1.73 0.28 -26.94
CA GLU A 196 -2.42 -1.01 -26.85
C GLU A 196 -3.72 -0.90 -26.04
N SER A 197 -4.65 -1.84 -26.27
CA SER A 197 -5.91 -1.88 -25.49
C SER A 197 -5.63 -2.18 -24.02
N TYR A 198 -6.52 -1.72 -23.13
CA TYR A 198 -6.38 -1.98 -21.69
C TYR A 198 -6.32 -3.49 -21.39
N GLU A 199 -7.13 -4.29 -22.07
CA GLU A 199 -7.20 -5.75 -21.93
C GLU A 199 -5.86 -6.40 -22.32
N GLU A 200 -5.30 -5.99 -23.46
CA GLU A 200 -4.02 -6.48 -23.97
C GLU A 200 -2.85 -6.09 -23.06
N PHE A 201 -2.82 -4.84 -22.59
CA PHE A 201 -1.81 -4.37 -21.63
C PHE A 201 -1.83 -5.18 -20.34
N ALA A 202 -3.03 -5.37 -19.77
CA ALA A 202 -3.22 -6.09 -18.52
C ALA A 202 -2.83 -7.56 -18.63
N GLU A 203 -3.23 -8.23 -19.71
CA GLU A 203 -2.87 -9.63 -19.96
C GLU A 203 -1.37 -9.82 -20.19
N ASN A 204 -0.74 -8.96 -20.98
CA ASN A 204 0.68 -9.06 -21.28
C ASN A 204 1.53 -8.83 -20.02
N LEU A 205 1.23 -7.80 -19.22
CA LEU A 205 1.94 -7.53 -17.97
C LEU A 205 1.82 -8.69 -16.97
N GLN A 206 0.65 -9.32 -16.88
CA GLN A 206 0.46 -10.50 -16.03
C GLN A 206 1.33 -11.66 -16.51
N LYS A 207 1.19 -12.08 -17.79
CA LYS A 207 1.98 -13.18 -18.39
C LYS A 207 3.50 -12.97 -18.22
N GLU A 208 3.97 -11.73 -18.35
CA GLU A 208 5.38 -11.37 -18.19
C GLU A 208 5.89 -11.59 -16.76
N ILE A 209 5.13 -11.19 -15.74
CA ILE A 209 5.53 -11.41 -14.34
C ILE A 209 5.53 -12.92 -14.03
N GLU A 210 4.60 -13.70 -14.59
CA GLU A 210 4.55 -15.15 -14.37
C GLU A 210 5.78 -15.87 -14.88
N LYS A 211 6.21 -15.54 -16.09
CA LYS A 211 7.33 -16.17 -16.78
C LYS A 211 8.66 -15.95 -16.05
N ASP A 212 8.88 -14.75 -15.52
CA ASP A 212 10.15 -14.36 -14.89
C ASP A 212 10.25 -14.68 -13.40
N THR A 213 9.14 -14.65 -12.67
CA THR A 213 9.12 -14.97 -11.22
C THR A 213 8.87 -16.46 -10.95
N GLY A 214 8.42 -17.20 -11.96
CA GLY A 214 7.88 -18.55 -11.81
C GLY A 214 6.53 -18.60 -11.09
N ILE A 215 5.93 -17.45 -10.77
CA ILE A 215 4.64 -17.34 -10.07
C ILE A 215 3.53 -17.24 -11.11
N LYS A 216 2.75 -18.29 -11.36
CA LYS A 216 1.55 -18.16 -12.21
C LYS A 216 0.43 -17.45 -11.45
N PHE A 217 -0.09 -16.33 -11.96
CA PHE A 217 -1.23 -15.64 -11.39
C PHE A 217 -2.51 -16.39 -11.71
N GLY A 218 -3.34 -16.53 -10.69
CA GLY A 218 -4.62 -17.21 -10.85
C GLY A 218 -4.50 -18.66 -11.28
N ILE A 219 -3.36 -19.32 -11.10
CA ILE A 219 -3.21 -20.78 -11.22
C ILE A 219 -2.51 -21.29 -9.96
N VAL A 220 -3.18 -22.20 -9.26
CA VAL A 220 -2.60 -22.93 -8.13
C VAL A 220 -1.99 -24.22 -8.68
N GLU A 221 -0.71 -24.47 -8.42
CA GLU A 221 -0.08 -25.73 -8.80
C GLU A 221 -0.14 -26.76 -7.65
N LYS A 222 -0.21 -28.04 -7.99
CA LYS A 222 -0.37 -29.14 -7.00
C LYS A 222 0.67 -29.15 -5.89
N HIS A 223 1.89 -28.69 -6.19
CA HIS A 223 3.02 -28.70 -5.26
C HIS A 223 3.22 -27.36 -4.54
N GLN A 224 2.37 -26.37 -4.80
CA GLN A 224 2.61 -24.99 -4.38
C GLN A 224 2.64 -24.82 -2.86
N PHE A 225 1.91 -25.66 -2.11
CA PHE A 225 1.87 -25.62 -0.65
C PHE A 225 2.96 -26.47 0.01
N ALA A 226 3.70 -27.27 -0.77
CA ALA A 226 4.62 -28.27 -0.23
C ALA A 226 5.76 -27.66 0.59
N ALA A 227 6.16 -26.42 0.29
CA ALA A 227 7.21 -25.70 0.99
C ALA A 227 6.71 -24.86 2.19
N ILE A 228 5.45 -25.00 2.58
CA ILE A 228 4.93 -24.35 3.79
C ILE A 228 5.64 -24.96 5.00
N PRO A 229 6.31 -24.16 5.84
CA PRO A 229 6.95 -24.67 7.04
C PRO A 229 5.88 -25.12 8.05
N ILE A 230 6.05 -26.34 8.58
CA ILE A 230 5.17 -26.92 9.59
C ILE A 230 5.98 -27.33 10.82
N VAL A 231 5.36 -27.23 11.99
CA VAL A 231 5.90 -27.81 13.22
C VAL A 231 5.34 -29.22 13.33
N LYS A 232 6.22 -30.23 13.25
CA LYS A 232 5.85 -31.63 13.40
C LYS A 232 5.59 -31.96 14.87
N ALA A 233 4.89 -33.07 15.13
CA ALA A 233 4.58 -33.54 16.48
C ALA A 233 5.81 -33.76 17.37
N ASP A 234 6.99 -33.95 16.78
CA ASP A 234 8.28 -34.06 17.46
C ASP A 234 8.91 -32.71 17.84
N GLY A 235 8.19 -31.60 17.61
CA GLY A 235 8.65 -30.23 17.86
C GLY A 235 9.63 -29.71 16.81
N SER A 236 9.85 -30.46 15.72
CA SER A 236 10.82 -30.11 14.69
C SER A 236 10.15 -29.43 13.49
N THR A 237 10.83 -28.46 12.90
CA THR A 237 10.35 -27.78 11.70
C THR A 237 10.57 -28.67 10.48
N GLY A 238 9.48 -29.03 9.82
CA GLY A 238 9.45 -29.71 8.53
C GLY A 238 8.78 -28.85 7.48
N MET A 239 8.64 -29.40 6.27
CA MET A 239 7.80 -28.83 5.22
C MET A 239 6.52 -29.67 5.14
N LEU A 240 5.40 -29.04 4.78
CA LEU A 240 4.10 -29.69 4.55
C LEU A 240 4.24 -30.91 3.62
N GLY A 241 5.06 -30.78 2.57
CA GLY A 241 5.34 -31.87 1.65
C GLY A 241 4.28 -32.02 0.55
N PHE A 242 4.57 -32.89 -0.42
CA PHE A 242 3.83 -32.97 -1.67
C PHE A 242 2.43 -33.57 -1.51
N ASP A 243 2.25 -34.55 -0.64
CA ASP A 243 0.97 -35.26 -0.48
C ASP A 243 -0.10 -34.36 0.15
N GLU A 244 0.27 -33.63 1.22
CA GLU A 244 -0.60 -32.66 1.88
C GLU A 244 -0.87 -31.45 0.95
N SER A 245 0.13 -31.01 0.17
CA SER A 245 -0.07 -30.00 -0.87
C SER A 245 -1.06 -30.44 -1.94
N ALA A 246 -0.99 -31.71 -2.38
CA ALA A 246 -1.92 -32.28 -3.33
C ALA A 246 -3.33 -32.40 -2.74
N ALA A 247 -3.46 -32.75 -1.45
CA ALA A 247 -4.74 -32.80 -0.75
C ALA A 247 -5.40 -31.40 -0.66
N ILE A 248 -4.61 -30.35 -0.37
CA ILE A 248 -5.09 -28.97 -0.44
C ILE A 248 -5.58 -28.63 -1.85
N PHE A 249 -4.81 -28.98 -2.89
CA PHE A 249 -5.21 -28.72 -4.27
C PHE A 249 -6.52 -29.43 -4.67
N GLU A 250 -6.70 -30.70 -4.32
CA GLU A 250 -7.93 -31.42 -4.62
C GLU A 250 -9.13 -30.88 -3.82
N HIS A 251 -8.91 -30.40 -2.58
CA HIS A 251 -9.96 -29.68 -1.83
C HIS A 251 -10.37 -28.39 -2.55
N LEU A 252 -9.41 -27.57 -3.00
CA LEU A 252 -9.69 -26.37 -3.79
C LEU A 252 -10.50 -26.71 -5.05
N LYS A 253 -10.13 -27.78 -5.75
CA LYS A 253 -10.84 -28.21 -6.96
C LYS A 253 -12.25 -28.69 -6.65
N THR A 254 -12.43 -29.47 -5.60
CA THR A 254 -13.73 -30.03 -5.20
C THR A 254 -14.71 -28.94 -4.77
N GLN A 255 -14.21 -27.91 -4.08
CA GLN A 255 -15.02 -26.73 -3.69
C GLN A 255 -15.25 -25.74 -4.85
N GLY A 256 -14.77 -26.05 -6.07
CA GLY A 256 -14.90 -25.18 -7.23
C GLY A 256 -14.09 -23.89 -7.11
N PHE A 257 -13.09 -23.84 -6.23
CA PHE A 257 -12.17 -22.71 -6.06
C PHE A 257 -11.11 -22.66 -7.15
N VAL A 258 -10.75 -23.80 -7.73
CA VAL A 258 -9.89 -23.91 -8.91
C VAL A 258 -10.50 -24.89 -9.93
N ASP A 259 -10.22 -24.70 -11.22
CA ASP A 259 -10.63 -25.66 -12.25
C ASP A 259 -9.67 -26.87 -12.35
N ALA A 260 -9.94 -27.78 -13.30
CA ALA A 260 -9.13 -28.97 -13.53
C ALA A 260 -7.66 -28.68 -13.88
N LYS A 261 -7.36 -27.47 -14.37
CA LYS A 261 -6.00 -27.00 -14.70
C LYS A 261 -5.38 -26.18 -13.55
N GLY A 262 -6.07 -26.04 -12.43
CA GLY A 262 -5.65 -25.25 -11.28
C GLY A 262 -5.99 -23.76 -11.39
N LYS A 263 -6.75 -23.33 -12.40
CA LYS A 263 -7.12 -21.92 -12.58
C LYS A 263 -8.07 -21.47 -11.49
N VAL A 264 -7.66 -20.45 -10.74
CA VAL A 264 -8.42 -19.77 -9.68
C VAL A 264 -9.72 -19.22 -10.23
N GLN A 265 -10.81 -19.63 -9.60
CA GLN A 265 -12.17 -19.18 -9.87
C GLN A 265 -12.51 -17.97 -8.99
N ASP A 266 -13.53 -17.22 -9.39
CA ASP A 266 -13.99 -16.05 -8.61
C ASP A 266 -14.54 -16.46 -7.23
N THR A 267 -15.08 -17.68 -7.12
CA THR A 267 -15.48 -18.31 -5.84
C THR A 267 -14.34 -18.33 -4.82
N LEU A 268 -13.10 -18.64 -5.25
CA LEU A 268 -11.93 -18.60 -4.36
C LEU A 268 -11.60 -17.18 -3.95
N ARG A 269 -11.63 -16.22 -4.89
CA ARG A 269 -11.34 -14.82 -4.60
C ARG A 269 -12.33 -14.26 -3.58
N THR A 270 -13.61 -14.56 -3.75
CA THR A 270 -14.68 -14.19 -2.80
C THR A 270 -14.46 -14.86 -1.45
N ALA A 271 -14.20 -16.18 -1.42
CA ALA A 271 -13.97 -16.90 -0.17
C ALA A 271 -12.72 -16.42 0.61
N LEU A 272 -11.65 -16.04 -0.09
CA LEU A 272 -10.45 -15.46 0.51
C LEU A 272 -10.68 -14.03 1.01
N LYS A 273 -11.56 -13.27 0.36
CA LYS A 273 -11.90 -11.88 0.69
C LYS A 273 -12.85 -11.79 1.88
N ASP A 274 -13.86 -12.65 1.92
CA ASP A 274 -14.91 -12.64 2.94
C ASP A 274 -14.53 -13.45 4.19
N GLY A 275 -13.38 -14.15 4.14
CA GLY A 275 -12.86 -14.94 5.24
C GLY A 275 -13.51 -16.33 5.38
N SER A 276 -14.39 -16.72 4.44
CA SER A 276 -15.12 -17.99 4.46
C SER A 276 -14.33 -19.19 3.94
N PHE A 277 -13.08 -18.99 3.49
CA PHE A 277 -12.20 -20.07 3.06
C PHE A 277 -11.85 -21.02 4.21
N THR A 278 -12.16 -22.31 4.03
CA THR A 278 -11.88 -23.37 5.00
C THR A 278 -11.08 -24.51 4.37
N LEU A 279 -10.36 -25.25 5.22
CA LEU A 279 -9.65 -26.47 4.86
C LEU A 279 -10.26 -27.66 5.59
N PRO A 280 -10.07 -28.89 5.09
CA PRO A 280 -10.46 -30.10 5.79
C PRO A 280 -9.85 -30.15 7.21
N PRO A 281 -10.51 -30.83 8.18
CA PRO A 281 -10.09 -30.85 9.59
C PRO A 281 -8.61 -31.21 9.81
N ALA A 282 -8.07 -32.14 9.01
CA ALA A 282 -6.69 -32.57 9.09
C ALA A 282 -5.66 -31.47 8.72
N LEU A 283 -6.07 -30.48 7.92
CA LEU A 283 -5.20 -29.43 7.36
C LEU A 283 -5.53 -28.04 7.95
N THR A 284 -6.52 -27.95 8.84
CA THR A 284 -6.91 -26.70 9.52
C THR A 284 -5.75 -25.97 10.20
N PRO A 285 -4.76 -26.64 10.84
CA PRO A 285 -3.59 -25.96 11.42
C PRO A 285 -2.78 -25.13 10.40
N HIS A 286 -2.83 -25.49 9.12
CA HIS A 286 -2.09 -24.84 8.05
C HIS A 286 -2.90 -23.79 7.31
N LEU A 287 -4.18 -23.62 7.65
CA LEU A 287 -5.09 -22.67 7.02
C LEU A 287 -4.50 -21.25 6.90
N PRO A 288 -3.82 -20.67 7.92
CA PRO A 288 -3.22 -19.35 7.78
C PRO A 288 -2.20 -19.25 6.63
N ALA A 289 -1.22 -20.15 6.61
CA ALA A 289 -0.14 -20.14 5.63
C ALA A 289 -0.65 -20.45 4.20
N VAL A 290 -1.57 -21.41 4.08
CA VAL A 290 -2.21 -21.76 2.81
C VAL A 290 -2.99 -20.58 2.25
N ARG A 291 -3.76 -19.90 3.10
CA ARG A 291 -4.55 -18.74 2.71
C ARG A 291 -3.67 -17.57 2.27
N ASP A 292 -2.56 -17.32 2.94
CA ASP A 292 -1.64 -16.24 2.55
C ASP A 292 -1.01 -16.50 1.19
N LEU A 293 -0.62 -17.76 0.94
CA LEU A 293 -0.13 -18.17 -0.37
C LEU A 293 -1.22 -18.02 -1.44
N LEU A 294 -2.44 -18.47 -1.13
CA LEU A 294 -3.60 -18.31 -2.01
C LEU A 294 -3.96 -16.86 -2.26
N LYS A 295 -3.83 -15.94 -1.29
CA LYS A 295 -4.03 -14.51 -1.51
C LYS A 295 -2.99 -13.92 -2.47
N LYS A 296 -1.74 -14.37 -2.40
CA LYS A 296 -0.69 -13.97 -3.34
C LYS A 296 -0.95 -14.51 -4.74
N VAL A 297 -1.37 -15.77 -4.85
CA VAL A 297 -1.64 -16.45 -6.14
C VAL A 297 -2.95 -15.96 -6.77
N ALA A 298 -3.98 -15.75 -5.97
CA ALA A 298 -5.30 -15.27 -6.41
C ALA A 298 -5.34 -13.74 -6.58
N GLY A 299 -4.37 -13.03 -5.98
CA GLY A 299 -4.17 -11.60 -6.16
C GLY A 299 -3.84 -11.30 -7.62
N LYS A 300 -4.58 -10.35 -8.18
CA LYS A 300 -4.27 -9.77 -9.50
C LYS A 300 -3.68 -8.38 -9.29
N LEU A 301 -2.86 -7.93 -10.23
CA LEU A 301 -2.63 -6.50 -10.39
C LEU A 301 -4.01 -5.83 -10.56
N ASP A 302 -4.36 -4.91 -9.67
CA ASP A 302 -5.63 -4.17 -9.72
C ASP A 302 -5.53 -3.07 -10.77
N ILE A 303 -5.51 -3.48 -12.04
CA ILE A 303 -5.46 -2.58 -13.18
C ILE A 303 -6.89 -2.10 -13.41
N LYS A 304 -7.11 -0.80 -13.51
CA LYS A 304 -8.42 -0.21 -13.78
C LYS A 304 -8.32 0.74 -14.96
N ASN A 305 -9.36 0.78 -15.78
CA ASN A 305 -9.43 1.74 -16.87
C ASN A 305 -9.67 3.14 -16.28
N ALA A 306 -8.68 4.02 -16.37
CA ALA A 306 -8.75 5.39 -15.84
C ALA A 306 -9.88 6.22 -16.49
N ASP A 307 -10.33 5.87 -17.70
CA ASP A 307 -11.47 6.53 -18.36
C ASP A 307 -12.81 6.19 -17.70
N GLU A 308 -12.90 5.09 -16.94
CA GLU A 308 -14.10 4.70 -16.18
C GLU A 308 -14.14 5.32 -14.77
N ARG A 309 -13.18 6.20 -14.43
CA ARG A 309 -13.16 6.91 -13.15
C ARG A 309 -14.30 7.93 -13.09
N VAL A 310 -15.11 7.85 -12.05
CA VAL A 310 -16.23 8.75 -11.80
C VAL A 310 -15.91 9.62 -10.59
N VAL A 311 -16.12 10.93 -10.75
CA VAL A 311 -16.12 11.89 -9.63
C VAL A 311 -17.45 11.74 -8.90
N VAL A 312 -17.37 11.44 -7.61
CA VAL A 312 -18.53 11.27 -6.74
C VAL A 312 -18.88 12.62 -6.14
N LYS A 313 -20.01 13.17 -6.56
CA LYS A 313 -20.51 14.45 -6.05
C LYS A 313 -21.20 14.28 -4.70
N THR A 314 -21.23 15.37 -3.94
CA THR A 314 -22.03 15.49 -2.72
C THR A 314 -23.50 15.74 -3.06
N ARG A 315 -24.39 15.14 -2.27
CA ARG A 315 -25.82 15.39 -2.29
C ARG A 315 -26.13 16.57 -1.38
N GLN A 316 -26.23 17.77 -1.97
CA GLN A 316 -26.38 19.02 -1.21
C GLN A 316 -27.57 19.03 -0.25
N ALA A 317 -28.71 18.45 -0.67
CA ALA A 317 -29.91 18.34 0.17
C ALA A 317 -29.66 17.59 1.49
N ILE A 318 -28.73 16.64 1.52
CA ILE A 318 -28.33 15.93 2.76
C ILE A 318 -27.24 16.70 3.49
N LEU A 319 -26.24 17.19 2.77
CA LEU A 319 -25.12 17.91 3.36
C LEU A 319 -25.59 19.16 4.13
N GLU A 320 -26.59 19.89 3.61
CA GLU A 320 -27.16 21.10 4.22
C GLU A 320 -28.35 20.80 5.17
N SER A 321 -28.66 19.52 5.40
CA SER A 321 -29.78 19.14 6.26
C SER A 321 -29.47 19.40 7.75
N PRO A 322 -30.46 19.81 8.55
CA PRO A 322 -30.32 19.94 10.02
C PRO A 322 -29.85 18.64 10.67
N GLU A 323 -30.31 17.51 10.14
CA GLU A 323 -29.96 16.17 10.60
C GLU A 323 -28.46 15.87 10.42
N PHE A 324 -27.89 16.20 9.26
CA PHE A 324 -26.47 15.99 9.02
C PHE A 324 -25.62 16.97 9.84
N HIS A 325 -26.03 18.24 9.95
CA HIS A 325 -25.35 19.20 10.82
C HIS A 325 -25.28 18.70 12.26
N ALA A 326 -26.39 18.15 12.79
CA ALA A 326 -26.43 17.59 14.13
C ALA A 326 -25.48 16.38 14.29
N LEU A 327 -25.40 15.50 13.29
CA LEU A 327 -24.44 14.39 13.28
C LEU A 327 -23.00 14.92 13.23
N TRP A 328 -22.71 15.86 12.33
CA TRP A 328 -21.37 16.39 12.10
C TRP A 328 -20.82 17.14 13.31
N ASP A 329 -21.64 17.97 13.96
CA ASP A 329 -21.25 18.73 15.16
C ASP A 329 -20.78 17.84 16.31
N ARG A 330 -21.28 16.61 16.39
CA ARG A 330 -20.89 15.64 17.41
C ARG A 330 -19.54 14.97 17.15
N ILE A 331 -19.08 14.93 15.90
CA ILE A 331 -17.91 14.15 15.49
C ILE A 331 -16.76 15.00 14.92
N LYS A 332 -17.04 16.23 14.46
CA LYS A 332 -16.09 17.06 13.69
C LYS A 332 -14.87 17.57 14.47
N HIS A 333 -14.90 17.55 15.80
CA HIS A 333 -13.91 18.21 16.63
C HIS A 333 -12.58 17.45 16.70
N LYS A 334 -11.48 18.20 16.62
CA LYS A 334 -10.13 17.64 16.73
C LYS A 334 -9.73 17.48 18.19
N THR A 335 -9.04 16.39 18.48
CA THR A 335 -8.46 16.11 19.79
C THR A 335 -6.94 16.01 19.71
N THR A 336 -6.27 16.37 20.79
CA THR A 336 -4.89 15.97 21.05
C THR A 336 -4.88 14.83 22.06
N TYR A 337 -3.75 14.13 22.17
CA TYR A 337 -3.61 13.04 23.14
C TYR A 337 -2.36 13.21 24.01
N ARG A 338 -2.44 12.63 25.20
CA ARG A 338 -1.29 12.39 26.08
C ARG A 338 -1.28 10.92 26.45
N VAL A 339 -0.10 10.31 26.39
CA VAL A 339 0.10 8.92 26.79
C VAL A 339 0.71 8.91 28.18
N HIS A 340 0.00 8.32 29.14
CA HIS A 340 0.57 7.99 30.44
C HIS A 340 1.20 6.59 30.36
N PHE A 341 2.49 6.49 30.65
CA PHE A 341 3.21 5.23 30.54
C PHE A 341 3.59 4.69 31.91
N ASP A 342 3.04 3.54 32.29
CA ASP A 342 3.44 2.82 33.50
C ASP A 342 4.59 1.86 33.14
N ASN A 343 5.81 2.27 33.48
CA ASN A 343 7.01 1.49 33.21
C ASN A 343 6.99 0.13 33.94
N GLU A 344 6.52 0.08 35.18
CA GLU A 344 6.55 -1.15 35.98
C GLU A 344 5.54 -2.17 35.46
N LYS A 345 4.33 -1.71 35.13
CA LYS A 345 3.32 -2.54 34.46
C LYS A 345 3.86 -3.08 33.14
N LEU A 346 4.49 -2.26 32.29
CA LEU A 346 5.05 -2.73 31.02
C LEU A 346 6.06 -3.85 31.20
N LEU A 347 7.03 -3.69 32.10
CA LEU A 347 8.08 -4.71 32.28
C LEU A 347 7.46 -6.03 32.74
N THR A 348 6.50 -5.96 33.65
CA THR A 348 5.74 -7.12 34.15
C THR A 348 4.95 -7.80 33.03
N ASP A 349 4.25 -7.02 32.20
CA ASP A 349 3.43 -7.53 31.11
C ASP A 349 4.30 -8.14 29.99
N CYS A 350 5.46 -7.53 29.68
CA CYS A 350 6.44 -8.09 28.76
C CYS A 350 6.97 -9.45 29.24
N ALA A 351 7.33 -9.55 30.52
CA ALA A 351 7.82 -10.80 31.11
C ALA A 351 6.75 -11.91 31.04
N LYS A 352 5.50 -11.59 31.42
CA LYS A 352 4.36 -12.53 31.32
C LYS A 352 4.05 -12.93 29.88
N ALA A 353 4.10 -12.00 28.95
CA ALA A 353 3.82 -12.27 27.54
C ALA A 353 4.86 -13.21 26.93
N ILE A 354 6.15 -13.04 27.26
CA ILE A 354 7.20 -13.99 26.84
C ILE A 354 6.99 -15.34 27.50
N ALA A 355 6.67 -15.38 28.80
CA ALA A 355 6.40 -16.62 29.52
C ALA A 355 5.28 -17.46 28.87
N ASN A 356 4.21 -16.80 28.42
CA ASN A 356 3.07 -17.42 27.74
C ASN A 356 3.22 -17.57 26.22
N GLY A 357 4.37 -17.14 25.65
CA GLY A 357 4.61 -17.17 24.21
C GLY A 357 4.87 -18.57 23.65
N PRO A 358 4.97 -18.70 22.31
CA PRO A 358 5.20 -19.99 21.65
C PRO A 358 6.51 -20.66 22.10
N ALA A 359 6.55 -22.00 22.07
CA ALA A 359 7.73 -22.78 22.47
C ALA A 359 8.90 -22.59 21.51
N VAL A 360 10.14 -22.56 22.02
CA VAL A 360 11.35 -22.43 21.21
C VAL A 360 11.87 -23.82 20.81
N SER A 361 11.83 -24.13 19.51
CA SER A 361 12.33 -25.40 18.96
C SER A 361 13.86 -25.45 18.90
N LYS A 362 14.46 -26.62 19.12
CA LYS A 362 15.92 -26.85 19.05
C LYS A 362 16.51 -26.49 17.69
N ALA A 363 17.73 -25.97 17.68
CA ALA A 363 18.48 -25.71 16.45
C ALA A 363 18.83 -27.03 15.72
N ARG A 364 18.56 -27.10 14.40
CA ARG A 364 18.86 -28.26 13.55
C ARG A 364 19.70 -27.81 12.36
N VAL A 365 20.81 -28.51 12.12
CA VAL A 365 21.66 -28.30 10.92
C VAL A 365 21.40 -29.44 9.94
N ARG A 366 21.13 -29.07 8.69
CA ARG A 366 21.02 -30.02 7.59
C ARG A 366 22.32 -29.99 6.79
N ILE A 367 23.18 -30.98 7.00
CA ILE A 367 24.44 -31.08 6.27
C ILE A 367 24.15 -31.76 4.93
N ARG A 368 24.46 -31.09 3.82
CA ARG A 368 24.47 -31.69 2.48
C ARG A 368 25.92 -31.84 2.03
N LYS A 369 26.36 -33.06 1.77
CA LYS A 369 27.63 -33.33 1.08
C LYS A 369 27.34 -33.46 -0.41
N ALA A 370 27.92 -32.58 -1.23
CA ALA A 370 27.93 -32.73 -2.68
C ALA A 370 29.35 -33.11 -3.12
N ASP A 371 29.50 -34.26 -3.79
CA ASP A 371 30.74 -34.60 -4.48
C ASP A 371 30.76 -33.91 -5.84
N LEU A 372 31.82 -33.15 -6.11
CA LEU A 372 32.08 -32.49 -7.39
C LEU A 372 32.95 -33.39 -8.27
N SER A 373 32.36 -34.04 -9.27
CA SER A 373 33.11 -34.74 -10.33
C SER A 373 33.18 -33.87 -11.59
N ILE A 374 34.40 -33.49 -12.00
CA ILE A 374 34.68 -32.67 -13.18
C ILE A 374 34.80 -33.57 -14.42
N GLY A 375 33.99 -33.31 -15.45
CA GLY A 375 34.09 -33.94 -16.77
C GLY A 375 34.22 -32.89 -17.88
N GLN A 376 34.53 -33.33 -19.10
CA GLN A 376 34.88 -32.48 -20.26
C GLN A 376 33.78 -31.52 -20.77
N GLY A 377 32.60 -31.47 -20.14
CA GLY A 377 31.51 -30.53 -20.44
C GLY A 377 31.23 -29.49 -19.34
N GLY A 378 32.06 -29.40 -18.30
CA GLY A 378 31.81 -28.55 -17.12
C GLY A 378 31.15 -29.31 -15.97
N VAL A 379 31.02 -28.63 -14.83
CA VAL A 379 30.63 -29.20 -13.54
C VAL A 379 29.16 -29.64 -13.57
N LEU A 380 28.91 -30.95 -13.65
CA LEU A 380 27.58 -31.54 -13.45
C LEU A 380 27.46 -32.03 -12.01
N ALA A 381 26.76 -31.26 -11.18
CA ALA A 381 26.39 -31.68 -9.83
C ALA A 381 25.31 -32.79 -9.91
N LYS A 382 25.70 -34.05 -9.72
CA LYS A 382 24.72 -35.11 -9.42
C LYS A 382 24.46 -35.09 -7.91
N GLU A 383 23.37 -34.46 -7.47
CA GLU A 383 22.83 -34.66 -6.12
C GLU A 383 22.53 -36.16 -5.93
N ARG A 384 23.18 -36.83 -4.98
CA ARG A 384 22.68 -38.11 -4.45
C ARG A 384 21.45 -37.80 -3.60
N ASP A 385 20.37 -38.54 -3.84
CA ASP A 385 19.11 -38.61 -3.10
C ASP A 385 18.63 -37.31 -2.42
N LYS A 386 17.47 -36.80 -2.84
CA LYS A 386 16.80 -35.64 -2.24
C LYS A 386 16.56 -35.77 -0.72
N ASP A 387 16.70 -36.97 -0.16
CA ASP A 387 16.56 -37.29 1.26
C ASP A 387 17.87 -37.58 2.02
N SER A 388 19.05 -37.50 1.40
CA SER A 388 20.33 -37.89 2.04
C SER A 388 20.95 -36.86 3.01
N GLY A 389 20.26 -35.77 3.31
CA GLY A 389 20.74 -34.79 4.29
C GLY A 389 20.55 -35.31 5.71
N THR A 390 21.63 -35.71 6.38
CA THR A 390 21.60 -36.01 7.82
C THR A 390 21.19 -34.74 8.57
N ILE A 391 20.06 -34.79 9.26
CA ILE A 391 19.66 -33.72 10.17
C ILE A 391 20.36 -33.98 11.50
N VAL A 392 21.36 -33.16 11.81
CA VAL A 392 22.03 -33.22 13.10
C VAL A 392 21.38 -32.16 13.99
N THR A 393 20.80 -32.60 15.10
CA THR A 393 20.38 -31.68 16.16
C THR A 393 21.64 -31.16 16.83
N ILE A 394 21.80 -29.84 16.92
CA ILE A 394 22.97 -29.27 17.61
C ILE A 394 22.78 -29.49 19.11
N GLU A 395 23.79 -30.01 19.80
CA GLU A 395 23.77 -30.08 21.26
C GLU A 395 23.87 -28.67 21.84
N GLU A 396 23.13 -28.40 22.93
CA GLU A 396 23.03 -27.05 23.52
C GLU A 396 24.40 -26.46 23.92
N GLY A 397 25.41 -27.32 24.16
CA GLY A 397 26.78 -26.91 24.51
C GLY A 397 27.63 -26.39 23.35
N ASP A 398 27.26 -26.69 22.10
CA ASP A 398 28.03 -26.30 20.90
C ASP A 398 27.54 -24.98 20.28
N ILE A 399 26.48 -24.40 20.82
CA ILE A 399 25.87 -23.18 20.29
C ILE A 399 26.55 -21.96 20.91
N VAL A 400 27.22 -21.17 20.07
CA VAL A 400 27.76 -19.86 20.48
C VAL A 400 26.61 -18.92 20.80
N LEU A 401 26.55 -18.46 22.06
CA LEU A 401 25.51 -17.55 22.51
C LEU A 401 25.83 -16.11 22.10
N PRO A 402 24.96 -15.45 21.31
CA PRO A 402 25.12 -14.04 20.94
C PRO A 402 24.81 -13.09 22.10
N ASP A 403 25.15 -11.81 21.96
CA ASP A 403 24.75 -10.76 22.90
C ASP A 403 23.26 -10.44 22.76
N VAL A 404 22.44 -11.26 23.44
CA VAL A 404 20.98 -11.13 23.50
C VAL A 404 20.50 -9.74 23.89
N LEU A 405 21.25 -9.00 24.71
CA LEU A 405 20.85 -7.68 25.15
C LEU A 405 21.04 -6.64 24.05
N THR A 406 22.12 -6.74 23.28
CA THR A 406 22.35 -5.85 22.13
C THR A 406 21.32 -6.11 21.04
N ASP A 407 21.10 -7.38 20.67
CA ASP A 407 20.08 -7.76 19.68
C ASP A 407 18.67 -7.28 20.05
N LEU A 408 18.25 -7.50 21.31
CA LEU A 408 16.94 -7.06 21.77
C LEU A 408 16.86 -5.55 21.95
N GLN A 409 17.95 -4.88 22.33
CA GLN A 409 17.99 -3.42 22.42
C GLN A 409 17.78 -2.80 21.03
N ASP A 410 18.45 -3.28 20.01
CA ASP A 410 18.30 -2.76 18.64
C ASP A 410 16.87 -3.00 18.11
N ARG A 411 16.29 -4.16 18.40
CA ARG A 411 14.94 -4.53 17.96
C ARG A 411 13.82 -3.82 18.73
N THR A 412 14.00 -3.54 20.02
CA THR A 412 12.93 -3.07 20.90
C THR A 412 13.13 -1.64 21.39
N GLN A 413 14.34 -1.08 21.25
CA GLN A 413 14.72 0.24 21.75
C GLN A 413 14.50 0.40 23.28
N LEU A 414 14.47 -0.70 24.03
CA LEU A 414 14.44 -0.68 25.49
C LEU A 414 15.86 -0.58 26.07
N THR A 415 15.96 -0.05 27.29
CA THR A 415 17.24 0.00 27.99
C THR A 415 17.71 -1.41 28.36
N ARG A 416 19.03 -1.65 28.40
CA ARG A 416 19.59 -2.94 28.84
C ARG A 416 19.07 -3.34 30.22
N LYS A 417 18.90 -2.39 31.15
CA LYS A 417 18.33 -2.63 32.49
C LYS A 417 16.91 -3.22 32.42
N SER A 418 16.06 -2.65 31.57
CA SER A 418 14.69 -3.14 31.33
C SER A 418 14.70 -4.55 30.74
N LEU A 419 15.54 -4.80 29.74
CA LEU A 419 15.65 -6.09 29.08
C LEU A 419 16.15 -7.20 30.03
N VAL A 420 17.19 -6.92 30.83
CA VAL A 420 17.68 -7.85 31.85
C VAL A 420 16.55 -8.27 32.80
N ARG A 421 15.76 -7.30 33.25
CA ARG A 421 14.62 -7.58 34.14
C ARG A 421 13.56 -8.44 33.47
N ILE A 422 13.11 -8.06 32.26
CA ILE A 422 12.12 -8.82 31.48
C ILE A 422 12.59 -10.27 31.28
N LEU A 423 13.84 -10.47 30.86
CA LEU A 423 14.40 -11.79 30.58
C LEU A 423 14.57 -12.65 31.84
N THR A 424 14.88 -12.02 32.97
CA THR A 424 15.02 -12.75 34.26
C THR A 424 13.65 -13.15 34.80
N GLU A 425 12.66 -12.26 34.71
CA GLU A 425 11.31 -12.49 35.23
C GLU A 425 10.45 -13.39 34.33
N CYS A 426 10.76 -13.53 33.04
CA CYS A 426 9.96 -14.37 32.13
C CYS A 426 10.16 -15.88 32.36
N GLY A 427 11.21 -16.30 33.08
CA GLY A 427 11.48 -17.70 33.40
C GLY A 427 11.91 -18.58 32.21
N ARG A 428 12.12 -18.01 31.02
CA ARG A 428 12.40 -18.74 29.77
C ARG A 428 13.84 -18.63 29.26
N LEU A 429 14.79 -18.21 30.09
CA LEU A 429 16.21 -18.10 29.69
C LEU A 429 16.83 -19.42 29.21
N ASN A 430 16.30 -20.57 29.62
CA ASN A 430 16.77 -21.86 29.10
C ASN A 430 16.40 -22.06 27.62
N ASP A 431 15.36 -21.41 27.12
CA ASP A 431 15.00 -21.45 25.70
C ASP A 431 16.03 -20.71 24.83
N PHE A 432 16.68 -19.68 25.37
CA PHE A 432 17.78 -18.99 24.69
C PHE A 432 18.96 -19.93 24.45
N LYS A 433 19.30 -20.80 25.40
CA LYS A 433 20.38 -21.79 25.22
C LYS A 433 20.05 -22.83 24.14
N ARG A 434 18.77 -23.16 23.99
CA ARG A 434 18.28 -24.14 23.01
C ARG A 434 18.34 -23.64 21.57
N ASN A 435 17.96 -22.39 21.37
CA ASN A 435 17.98 -21.73 20.08
C ASN A 435 18.01 -20.20 20.26
N PRO A 436 19.21 -19.61 20.31
CA PRO A 436 19.38 -18.18 20.58
C PRO A 436 18.63 -17.29 19.60
N GLN A 437 18.70 -17.60 18.31
CA GLN A 437 18.09 -16.80 17.24
C GLN A 437 16.57 -16.77 17.35
N ALA A 438 15.95 -17.95 17.49
CA ALA A 438 14.50 -18.05 17.61
C ALA A 438 13.98 -17.36 18.88
N PHE A 439 14.71 -17.50 20.00
CA PHE A 439 14.36 -16.81 21.24
C PHE A 439 14.44 -15.28 21.09
N ILE A 440 15.50 -14.75 20.48
CA ILE A 440 15.64 -13.30 20.20
C ILE A 440 14.50 -12.78 19.34
N GLU A 441 14.12 -13.52 18.29
CA GLU A 441 13.03 -13.14 17.39
C GLU A 441 11.69 -13.10 18.14
N ILE A 442 11.32 -14.19 18.83
CA ILE A 442 10.07 -14.28 19.59
C ILE A 442 10.01 -13.23 20.69
N ALA A 443 11.07 -13.09 21.49
CA ALA A 443 11.11 -12.11 22.57
C ALA A 443 11.02 -10.67 22.04
N GLY A 444 11.72 -10.36 20.94
CA GLY A 444 11.68 -9.04 20.32
C GLY A 444 10.29 -8.69 19.76
N GLU A 445 9.62 -9.64 19.11
CA GLU A 445 8.26 -9.47 18.60
C GLU A 445 7.26 -9.25 19.74
N VAL A 446 7.29 -10.11 20.76
CA VAL A 446 6.41 -10.03 21.93
C VAL A 446 6.60 -8.72 22.70
N ILE A 447 7.84 -8.29 22.95
CA ILE A 447 8.12 -7.02 23.63
C ILE A 447 7.54 -5.85 22.83
N ASN A 448 7.77 -5.80 21.52
CA ASN A 448 7.26 -4.73 20.68
C ASN A 448 5.72 -4.73 20.62
N ARG A 449 5.10 -5.90 20.60
CA ARG A 449 3.63 -6.05 20.72
C ARG A 449 3.11 -5.47 22.03
N THR A 450 3.67 -5.89 23.16
CA THR A 450 3.25 -5.41 24.48
C THR A 450 3.47 -3.90 24.64
N LYS A 451 4.58 -3.36 24.12
CA LYS A 451 4.81 -1.90 24.08
C LYS A 451 3.71 -1.17 23.32
N ARG A 452 3.29 -1.67 22.14
CA ARG A 452 2.21 -1.06 21.35
C ARG A 452 0.91 -1.02 22.14
N LEU A 453 0.55 -2.12 22.81
CA LEU A 453 -0.64 -2.20 23.65
C LEU A 453 -0.57 -1.25 24.86
N ALA A 454 0.58 -1.16 25.54
CA ALA A 454 0.77 -0.26 26.67
C ALA A 454 0.60 1.22 26.29
N VAL A 455 1.04 1.61 25.08
CA VAL A 455 0.84 2.97 24.56
C VAL A 455 -0.65 3.29 24.37
N VAL A 456 -1.46 2.31 23.97
CA VAL A 456 -2.91 2.47 23.78
C VAL A 456 -3.62 2.52 25.12
N ASP A 457 -3.32 1.62 26.04
CA ASP A 457 -3.93 1.56 27.38
C ASP A 457 -3.80 2.89 28.16
N GLY A 458 -2.66 3.56 27.98
CA GLY A 458 -2.33 4.80 28.67
C GLY A 458 -2.84 6.07 27.99
N ILE A 459 -3.51 5.97 26.84
CA ILE A 459 -3.87 7.13 26.04
C ILE A 459 -5.07 7.87 26.63
N LYS A 460 -4.96 9.19 26.73
CA LYS A 460 -6.07 10.07 27.07
C LYS A 460 -6.17 11.17 26.03
N TYR A 461 -7.38 11.35 25.49
CA TYR A 461 -7.70 12.39 24.53
C TYR A 461 -8.30 13.60 25.21
N GLN A 462 -8.01 14.78 24.67
CA GLN A 462 -8.62 16.04 25.06
C GLN A 462 -8.92 16.86 23.81
N ARG A 463 -10.09 17.50 23.77
CA ARG A 463 -10.49 18.42 22.71
C ARG A 463 -9.53 19.63 22.68
N VAL A 464 -9.07 20.01 21.49
CA VAL A 464 -8.06 21.08 21.31
C VAL A 464 -8.67 22.48 21.48
N GLY A 465 -10.00 22.58 21.42
CA GLY A 465 -10.79 23.79 21.57
C GLY A 465 -12.06 23.71 20.74
N ASP A 466 -12.85 24.79 20.72
CA ASP A 466 -14.07 24.85 19.92
C ASP A 466 -13.80 25.18 18.45
N ASP A 467 -12.71 25.92 18.18
CA ASP A 467 -12.31 26.33 16.83
C ASP A 467 -11.50 25.28 16.06
N ALA A 468 -11.09 24.20 16.72
CA ALA A 468 -10.31 23.12 16.12
C ALA A 468 -11.23 21.99 15.63
N TYR A 469 -11.73 22.08 14.40
CA TYR A 469 -12.62 21.08 13.80
C TYR A 469 -12.34 20.84 12.31
N TYR A 470 -12.99 19.81 11.76
CA TYR A 470 -13.09 19.57 10.33
C TYR A 470 -14.29 20.34 9.76
N ALA A 471 -14.01 21.29 8.88
CA ALA A 471 -15.02 22.11 8.23
C ALA A 471 -15.89 21.22 7.31
N GLN A 472 -17.20 21.47 7.27
CA GLN A 472 -18.13 20.66 6.49
C GLN A 472 -17.89 20.84 4.97
N GLU A 473 -17.40 22.00 4.58
CA GLU A 473 -17.04 22.38 3.22
C GLU A 473 -15.98 21.44 2.62
N LEU A 474 -15.23 20.71 3.45
CA LEU A 474 -14.28 19.69 3.00
C LEU A 474 -14.96 18.56 2.21
N PHE A 475 -16.24 18.26 2.47
CA PHE A 475 -16.99 17.30 1.66
C PHE A 475 -17.15 17.76 0.21
N GLN A 476 -17.19 19.07 -0.04
CA GLN A 476 -17.32 19.67 -1.36
C GLN A 476 -15.96 19.95 -2.03
N GLN A 477 -14.96 20.33 -1.22
CA GLN A 477 -13.63 20.71 -1.72
C GLN A 477 -12.77 19.50 -2.08
N GLU A 478 -12.89 18.40 -1.34
CA GLU A 478 -12.11 17.18 -1.56
C GLU A 478 -12.92 16.18 -2.40
N GLU A 479 -12.84 16.32 -3.72
CA GLU A 479 -13.55 15.45 -4.66
C GLU A 479 -13.17 13.98 -4.47
N LEU A 480 -14.17 13.16 -4.14
CA LEU A 480 -14.00 11.71 -4.12
C LEU A 480 -14.01 11.17 -5.54
N THR A 481 -13.05 10.32 -5.87
CA THR A 481 -13.01 9.61 -7.15
C THR A 481 -12.99 8.12 -6.92
N GLY A 482 -13.72 7.39 -7.75
CA GLY A 482 -13.66 5.93 -7.73
C GLY A 482 -14.10 5.34 -9.06
N TYR A 483 -14.30 4.03 -9.08
CA TYR A 483 -14.71 3.30 -10.28
C TYR A 483 -16.11 2.73 -10.10
N LEU A 484 -16.93 2.80 -11.16
CA LEU A 484 -18.35 2.40 -11.15
C LEU A 484 -18.62 1.00 -10.56
N ARG A 485 -17.67 0.07 -10.72
CA ARG A 485 -17.79 -1.32 -10.24
C ARG A 485 -17.68 -1.45 -8.71
N ASN A 486 -17.09 -0.46 -8.04
CA ASN A 486 -16.83 -0.46 -6.59
C ASN A 486 -17.66 0.61 -5.87
N MET A 487 -18.83 0.93 -6.41
CA MET A 487 -19.73 1.95 -5.86
C MET A 487 -21.12 1.39 -5.64
N LEU A 488 -21.74 1.79 -4.54
CA LEU A 488 -23.19 1.73 -4.40
C LEU A 488 -23.74 2.97 -5.12
N LYS A 489 -24.47 2.74 -6.21
CA LYS A 489 -25.03 3.81 -7.03
C LYS A 489 -26.30 4.36 -6.40
N ASP A 490 -26.56 5.63 -6.71
CA ASP A 490 -27.81 6.33 -6.38
C ASP A 490 -28.24 6.21 -4.92
N ALA A 491 -27.28 6.33 -4.00
CA ALA A 491 -27.54 6.34 -2.57
C ALA A 491 -28.35 7.61 -2.22
N GLN A 492 -29.53 7.43 -1.61
CA GLN A 492 -30.45 8.51 -1.30
C GLN A 492 -30.24 9.05 0.11
N LYS A 493 -29.73 8.23 1.04
CA LYS A 493 -29.48 8.61 2.45
C LYS A 493 -28.03 9.01 2.73
N SER A 494 -27.15 8.86 1.73
CA SER A 494 -25.74 9.20 1.82
C SER A 494 -25.47 10.67 1.52
N VAL A 495 -24.49 11.26 2.22
CA VAL A 495 -23.94 12.60 1.90
C VAL A 495 -23.36 12.66 0.48
N PHE A 496 -22.90 11.53 -0.05
CA PHE A 496 -22.42 11.40 -1.42
C PHE A 496 -23.46 10.69 -2.29
N GLU A 497 -23.58 11.10 -3.56
CA GLU A 497 -24.51 10.46 -4.53
C GLU A 497 -24.18 8.98 -4.75
N HIS A 498 -22.91 8.61 -4.60
CA HIS A 498 -22.41 7.25 -4.69
C HIS A 498 -21.52 6.93 -3.49
N VAL A 499 -21.59 5.70 -2.99
CA VAL A 499 -20.74 5.27 -1.87
C VAL A 499 -19.62 4.39 -2.39
N ILE A 500 -18.38 4.84 -2.24
CA ILE A 500 -17.18 4.08 -2.62
C ILE A 500 -16.90 3.05 -1.52
N TYR A 501 -16.69 1.79 -1.89
CA TYR A 501 -16.19 0.77 -0.98
C TYR A 501 -14.88 0.17 -1.50
N ASP A 502 -13.93 -0.04 -0.60
CA ASP A 502 -12.61 -0.59 -0.94
C ASP A 502 -12.68 -2.11 -1.08
N SER A 503 -13.64 -2.72 -0.38
CA SER A 503 -13.89 -4.15 -0.44
C SER A 503 -15.37 -4.43 -0.73
N GLY A 504 -15.66 -5.07 -1.88
CA GLY A 504 -16.98 -5.62 -2.20
C GLY A 504 -17.50 -6.73 -1.26
N GLY A 505 -16.95 -6.87 -0.05
CA GLY A 505 -17.42 -7.76 1.01
C GLY A 505 -18.23 -6.96 2.05
N VAL A 506 -17.71 -6.86 3.28
CA VAL A 506 -18.44 -6.27 4.43
C VAL A 506 -18.88 -4.82 4.22
N GLU A 507 -18.01 -3.93 3.74
CA GLU A 507 -18.37 -2.51 3.55
C GLU A 507 -19.52 -2.32 2.55
N ARG A 508 -19.50 -3.09 1.45
CA ARG A 508 -20.55 -3.04 0.44
C ARG A 508 -21.88 -3.48 1.03
N THR A 509 -21.91 -4.64 1.68
CA THR A 509 -23.13 -5.17 2.31
C THR A 509 -23.63 -4.21 3.39
N PHE A 510 -22.73 -3.62 4.18
CA PHE A 510 -23.08 -2.64 5.20
C PHE A 510 -23.70 -1.38 4.58
N ALA A 511 -23.11 -0.82 3.52
CA ALA A 511 -23.68 0.32 2.81
C ALA A 511 -25.07 0.02 2.21
N GLU A 512 -25.23 -1.17 1.59
CA GLU A 512 -26.53 -1.61 1.06
C GLU A 512 -27.58 -1.76 2.17
N GLN A 513 -27.18 -2.23 3.36
CA GLN A 513 -28.06 -2.35 4.52
C GLN A 513 -28.45 -0.99 5.09
N LEU A 514 -27.50 -0.05 5.22
CA LEU A 514 -27.76 1.33 5.66
C LEU A 514 -28.78 2.01 4.74
N GLU A 515 -28.61 1.87 3.42
CA GLU A 515 -29.50 2.48 2.45
C GLU A 515 -30.92 1.89 2.52
N LYS A 516 -31.06 0.57 2.73
CA LYS A 516 -32.37 -0.11 2.79
C LYS A 516 -33.11 0.05 4.12
N ASN A 517 -32.41 0.30 5.23
CA ASN A 517 -33.03 0.32 6.55
C ASN A 517 -33.78 1.65 6.82
N GLU A 518 -35.06 1.59 7.18
CA GLU A 518 -35.94 2.75 7.38
C GLU A 518 -35.60 3.61 8.60
N ALA A 519 -34.99 3.02 9.62
CA ALA A 519 -34.52 3.73 10.81
C ALA A 519 -33.30 4.60 10.50
N VAL A 520 -32.46 4.19 9.53
CA VAL A 520 -31.35 5.01 9.04
C VAL A 520 -31.90 6.16 8.22
N LYS A 521 -31.65 7.40 8.68
CA LYS A 521 -32.06 8.61 7.98
C LYS A 521 -30.93 9.19 7.15
N ILE A 522 -29.74 9.27 7.72
CA ILE A 522 -28.55 9.81 7.05
C ILE A 522 -27.32 8.99 7.44
N TYR A 523 -26.42 8.79 6.47
CA TYR A 523 -25.09 8.30 6.75
C TYR A 523 -24.03 8.96 5.86
N ALA A 524 -22.77 8.86 6.28
CA ALA A 524 -21.63 9.28 5.50
C ALA A 524 -20.53 8.21 5.63
N LYS A 525 -19.97 7.78 4.49
CA LYS A 525 -18.64 7.16 4.53
C LYS A 525 -17.63 8.26 4.76
N LEU A 526 -16.87 8.17 5.84
CA LEU A 526 -15.96 9.23 6.25
C LEU A 526 -14.73 9.24 5.32
N PRO A 527 -14.43 10.38 4.66
CA PRO A 527 -13.31 10.42 3.72
C PRO A 527 -11.95 10.33 4.42
N GLY A 528 -10.92 9.93 3.68
CA GLY A 528 -9.55 9.76 4.21
C GLY A 528 -8.88 11.03 4.75
N TRP A 529 -9.46 12.22 4.54
CA TRP A 529 -9.02 13.47 5.18
C TRP A 529 -9.49 13.60 6.64
N PHE A 530 -10.53 12.86 7.05
CA PHE A 530 -11.02 12.84 8.42
C PHE A 530 -10.14 11.91 9.27
N ARG A 531 -9.21 12.47 10.04
CA ARG A 531 -8.14 11.71 10.70
C ARG A 531 -8.08 11.95 12.20
N VAL A 532 -8.13 10.86 12.95
CA VAL A 532 -7.83 10.84 14.38
C VAL A 532 -6.33 10.62 14.57
N PRO A 533 -5.62 11.53 15.27
CA PRO A 533 -4.20 11.36 15.54
C PRO A 533 -4.01 10.24 16.57
N THR A 534 -3.13 9.27 16.28
CA THR A 534 -2.74 8.22 17.22
C THR A 534 -1.21 8.10 17.31
N PRO A 535 -0.67 7.50 18.37
CA PRO A 535 0.75 7.19 18.49
C PRO A 535 1.28 6.22 17.42
N LEU A 536 0.37 5.52 16.71
CA LEU A 536 0.67 4.49 15.72
C LEU A 536 0.42 4.98 14.27
N GLY A 537 0.32 6.29 14.08
CA GLY A 537 -0.07 6.94 12.82
C GLY A 537 -1.55 7.33 12.80
N SER A 538 -2.02 7.97 11.73
CA SER A 538 -3.42 8.39 11.65
C SER A 538 -4.37 7.19 11.58
N TYR A 539 -5.54 7.36 12.20
CA TYR A 539 -6.70 6.48 12.13
C TYR A 539 -7.85 7.24 11.45
N ASN A 540 -8.61 6.57 10.58
CA ASN A 540 -9.77 7.12 9.90
C ASN A 540 -10.90 6.10 10.10
N PRO A 541 -11.97 6.44 10.86
CA PRO A 541 -13.13 5.57 11.02
C PRO A 541 -13.94 5.48 9.72
N ASP A 542 -14.68 4.39 9.54
CA ASP A 542 -15.34 4.11 8.26
C ASP A 542 -16.62 4.93 8.03
N TRP A 543 -17.53 4.98 9.01
CA TRP A 543 -18.87 5.56 8.82
C TRP A 543 -19.29 6.50 9.95
N ALA A 544 -20.11 7.47 9.59
CA ALA A 544 -20.97 8.21 10.53
C ALA A 544 -22.43 7.96 10.15
N VAL A 545 -23.27 7.61 11.12
CA VAL A 545 -24.66 7.21 10.89
C VAL A 545 -25.58 7.92 11.88
N MET A 546 -26.71 8.42 11.39
CA MET A 546 -27.82 8.88 12.21
C MET A 546 -29.03 8.00 11.97
N VAL A 547 -29.57 7.47 13.06
CA VAL A 547 -30.80 6.67 13.05
C VAL A 547 -31.87 7.34 13.89
N GLU A 548 -33.12 7.08 13.53
CA GLU A 548 -34.30 7.54 14.25
C GLU A 548 -35.14 6.33 14.66
N VAL A 549 -35.29 6.16 15.98
CA VAL A 549 -36.02 5.06 16.61
C VAL A 549 -37.36 5.59 17.10
N SER A 550 -38.43 4.85 16.81
CA SER A 550 -39.79 5.19 17.25
C SER A 550 -40.28 6.59 16.83
N GLY A 551 -39.69 7.18 15.78
CA GLY A 551 -40.10 8.46 15.20
C GLY A 551 -39.73 9.72 16.01
N GLU A 552 -39.05 9.58 17.15
CA GLU A 552 -38.70 10.72 18.02
C GLU A 552 -37.25 10.65 18.54
N GLU A 553 -36.70 9.45 18.79
CA GLU A 553 -35.37 9.32 19.36
C GLU A 553 -34.30 9.24 18.27
N ARG A 554 -33.49 10.30 18.18
CA ARG A 554 -32.36 10.39 17.24
C ARG A 554 -31.09 9.89 17.91
N LEU A 555 -30.44 8.88 17.33
CA LEU A 555 -29.18 8.32 17.81
C LEU A 555 -28.08 8.51 16.75
N TYR A 556 -26.89 8.84 17.22
CA TYR A 556 -25.73 9.15 16.38
C TYR A 556 -24.62 8.15 16.63
N PHE A 557 -24.03 7.64 15.56
CA PHE A 557 -23.00 6.60 15.62
C PHE A 557 -21.80 6.96 14.76
N VAL A 558 -20.62 6.60 15.26
CA VAL A 558 -19.42 6.41 14.44
C VAL A 558 -19.16 4.91 14.39
N VAL A 559 -19.08 4.36 13.18
CA VAL A 559 -19.03 2.91 12.98
C VAL A 559 -17.72 2.55 12.31
N GLU A 560 -17.01 1.61 12.94
CA GLU A 560 -15.92 0.86 12.30
C GLU A 560 -16.48 -0.45 11.76
N THR A 561 -16.39 -0.66 10.45
CA THR A 561 -16.76 -1.93 9.83
C THR A 561 -15.67 -2.97 9.97
N LYS A 562 -16.01 -4.15 10.49
CA LYS A 562 -15.05 -5.25 10.67
C LYS A 562 -15.30 -6.40 9.70
N GLY A 563 -14.33 -6.64 8.82
CA GLY A 563 -14.21 -7.89 8.07
C GLY A 563 -14.05 -9.10 8.97
N SER A 564 -14.67 -10.24 8.61
CA SER A 564 -14.48 -11.48 9.35
C SER A 564 -13.02 -11.97 9.24
N MET A 565 -12.46 -12.31 10.41
CA MET A 565 -11.16 -12.89 10.79
C MET A 565 -10.06 -13.03 9.74
N PHE A 566 -8.85 -12.44 9.94
CA PHE A 566 -7.52 -13.12 9.87
C PHE A 566 -6.29 -12.27 10.36
N VAL A 567 -5.36 -12.95 11.06
CA VAL A 567 -3.97 -12.66 11.54
C VAL A 567 -3.74 -11.56 12.61
N ASP A 568 -3.02 -11.92 13.67
CA ASP A 568 -2.82 -11.17 14.93
C ASP A 568 -1.96 -9.89 14.81
N ASP A 569 -0.95 -9.84 13.94
CA ASP A 569 0.07 -8.77 14.03
C ASP A 569 -0.34 -7.47 13.30
N LEU A 570 -1.02 -7.58 12.15
CA LEU A 570 -1.71 -6.46 11.48
C LEU A 570 -2.95 -6.02 12.27
N ARG A 571 -3.65 -6.99 12.88
CA ARG A 571 -4.76 -6.71 13.81
C ARG A 571 -4.31 -5.96 15.03
N ASP A 572 -3.13 -6.21 15.58
CA ASP A 572 -2.72 -5.50 16.79
C ASP A 572 -2.57 -3.99 16.53
N GLN A 573 -2.00 -3.60 15.39
CA GLN A 573 -1.90 -2.18 15.03
C GLN A 573 -3.26 -1.57 14.68
N GLU A 574 -4.06 -2.27 13.91
CA GLU A 574 -5.39 -1.80 13.50
C GLU A 574 -6.35 -1.76 14.70
N ALA A 575 -6.39 -2.79 15.53
CA ALA A 575 -7.16 -2.84 16.77
C ALA A 575 -6.69 -1.78 17.77
N ALA A 576 -5.39 -1.53 17.87
CA ALA A 576 -4.85 -0.43 18.66
C ALA A 576 -5.34 0.94 18.15
N LYS A 577 -5.32 1.17 16.84
CA LYS A 577 -5.86 2.40 16.23
C LYS A 577 -7.37 2.54 16.46
N ILE A 578 -8.12 1.45 16.34
CA ILE A 578 -9.56 1.38 16.65
C ILE A 578 -9.81 1.72 18.12
N ALA A 579 -9.01 1.20 19.05
CA ALA A 579 -9.10 1.53 20.47
C ALA A 579 -8.76 3.01 20.75
N CYS A 580 -7.78 3.57 20.03
CA CYS A 580 -7.53 5.02 20.05
C CYS A 580 -8.74 5.82 19.53
N GLY A 581 -9.38 5.35 18.45
CA GLY A 581 -10.63 5.92 17.92
C GLY A 581 -11.75 5.93 18.95
N GLU A 582 -11.97 4.81 19.64
CA GLU A 582 -12.94 4.68 20.72
C GLU A 582 -12.67 5.68 21.85
N ALA A 583 -11.40 5.81 22.28
CA ALA A 583 -11.00 6.79 23.30
C ALA A 583 -11.17 8.25 22.83
N HIS A 584 -10.92 8.51 21.55
CA HIS A 584 -11.13 9.82 20.93
C HIS A 584 -12.60 10.23 20.96
N PHE A 585 -13.51 9.40 20.47
CA PHE A 585 -14.94 9.72 20.46
C PHE A 585 -15.55 9.76 21.87
N LYS A 586 -15.02 8.96 22.80
CA LYS A 586 -15.36 9.09 24.22
C LYS A 586 -14.99 10.46 24.79
N ALA A 587 -13.86 11.04 24.38
CA ALA A 587 -13.47 12.39 24.80
C ALA A 587 -14.31 13.49 24.14
N LEU A 588 -14.92 13.22 22.98
CA LEU A 588 -15.85 14.13 22.30
C LEU A 588 -17.29 14.02 22.84
N ALA A 589 -17.61 13.00 23.64
CA ALA A 589 -18.93 12.78 24.20
C ALA A 589 -19.27 13.76 25.34
N VAL A 590 -19.37 15.04 25.00
CA VAL A 590 -19.71 16.15 25.93
C VAL A 590 -21.15 16.62 25.80
N ASP A 591 -21.82 16.30 24.68
CA ASP A 591 -23.23 16.61 24.44
C ASP A 591 -24.14 15.66 25.24
N PRO A 592 -25.35 16.07 25.66
CA PRO A 592 -26.33 15.19 26.30
C PRO A 592 -26.70 13.95 25.46
N ASN A 593 -26.61 14.05 24.14
CA ASN A 593 -26.82 12.95 23.21
C ASN A 593 -25.60 12.81 22.29
N PRO A 594 -24.47 12.26 22.77
CA PRO A 594 -23.23 12.23 22.02
C PRO A 594 -23.22 11.10 20.97
N ALA A 595 -22.37 11.24 19.95
CA ALA A 595 -22.14 10.15 19.01
C ALA A 595 -21.47 8.95 19.70
N ARG A 596 -22.02 7.76 19.51
CA ARG A 596 -21.54 6.50 20.09
C ARG A 596 -20.59 5.82 19.10
N TYR A 597 -19.38 5.51 19.53
CA TYR A 597 -18.45 4.73 18.71
C TYR A 597 -18.77 3.24 18.83
N ILE A 598 -18.96 2.57 17.69
CA ILE A 598 -19.32 1.15 17.64
C ILE A 598 -18.48 0.40 16.60
N LYS A 599 -18.31 -0.91 16.83
CA LYS A 599 -17.67 -1.84 15.89
C LYS A 599 -18.78 -2.76 15.38
N ALA A 600 -19.01 -2.78 14.07
CA ALA A 600 -20.10 -3.55 13.47
C ALA A 600 -19.61 -4.35 12.26
N ALA A 601 -20.18 -5.54 12.05
CA ALA A 601 -20.02 -6.29 10.81
C ALA A 601 -21.28 -6.18 9.94
N LYS A 602 -22.44 -5.97 10.55
CA LYS A 602 -23.74 -5.82 9.90
C LYS A 602 -24.58 -4.75 10.61
N ILE A 603 -25.62 -4.26 9.94
CA ILE A 603 -26.50 -3.23 10.51
C ILE A 603 -27.18 -3.65 11.82
N ASP A 604 -27.48 -4.95 12.00
CA ASP A 604 -28.08 -5.45 13.24
C ASP A 604 -27.21 -5.12 14.46
N ASP A 605 -25.89 -5.15 14.33
CA ASP A 605 -24.97 -4.84 15.44
C ASP A 605 -25.09 -3.36 15.87
N LEU A 606 -25.49 -2.48 14.94
CA LEU A 606 -25.82 -1.08 15.21
C LEU A 606 -27.22 -0.96 15.82
N MET A 607 -28.19 -1.71 15.28
CA MET A 607 -29.58 -1.67 15.77
C MET A 607 -29.71 -2.25 17.19
N ASP A 608 -28.87 -3.21 17.59
CA ASP A 608 -28.80 -3.72 18.97
C ASP A 608 -28.33 -2.66 19.99
N LYS A 609 -27.83 -1.52 19.52
CA LYS A 609 -27.39 -0.37 20.35
C LYS A 609 -28.39 0.79 20.32
N CYS A 610 -29.48 0.62 19.58
CA CYS A 610 -30.62 1.53 19.52
C CYS A 610 -31.64 1.08 20.57
#